data_AF-A0AAI9BZT3-F1
#
_entry.id   AF-A0AAI9BZT3-F1
#
_cell.length_a   1.000
_cell.length_b   1.000
_cell.length_c   1.000
_cell.angle_alpha   90.00
_cell.angle_beta   90.00
_cell.angle_gamma   90.00
#
_symmetry.space_group_name_H-M   'P 1'
#
loop_
_entity.id
_entity.type
_entity.pdbx_description
1 polymer ?
#
loop_
_entity_poly.entity_id
_entity_poly.type
_entity_poly.pdbx_seq_one_letter_code
_entity_poly.pdbx_strand_id
1 'polypeptide(L)'
;MTSRFQPPPIIKAAEHMAVEIENAVHRFARYHRYQIGSDLRARSQLVFINANNAWRERAEQARWVAVLVRDIDALKQLLQIGKRVGAFASFRQFEMLIRLAEELGMQAGGWRRRLREVSHAQNAQADGVAQRGKKLSTRTALAGANS
;
A
#
# COMPACT_ATOMS: atom_id res chain seq x y z
N MET A 1 29.87 -10.53 0.91
CA MET A 1 28.78 -11.53 0.93
C MET A 1 27.49 -10.88 0.45
N THR A 2 27.24 -10.92 -0.84
CA THR A 2 26.10 -10.27 -1.51
C THR A 2 24.84 -11.09 -1.26
N SER A 3 24.03 -10.70 -0.26
CA SER A 3 22.74 -11.33 -0.01
C SER A 3 21.85 -11.20 -1.24
N ARG A 4 21.49 -12.35 -1.81
CA ARG A 4 20.93 -12.52 -3.16
C ARG A 4 19.41 -12.27 -3.23
N PHE A 5 18.89 -11.40 -2.36
CA PHE A 5 17.49 -10.99 -2.37
C PHE A 5 17.40 -9.52 -1.96
N GLN A 6 17.48 -8.62 -2.93
CA GLN A 6 17.23 -7.21 -2.68
C GLN A 6 15.73 -7.01 -2.46
N PRO A 7 15.27 -6.60 -1.26
CA PRO A 7 13.86 -6.36 -1.04
C PRO A 7 13.37 -5.24 -1.99
N PRO A 8 12.12 -5.33 -2.45
CA PRO A 8 11.54 -4.31 -3.32
C PRO A 8 11.62 -2.92 -2.66
N PRO A 9 11.74 -1.83 -3.45
CA PRO A 9 11.95 -0.48 -2.92
C PRO A 9 10.96 -0.05 -1.84
N ILE A 10 9.69 -0.47 -1.96
CA ILE A 10 8.64 -0.13 -1.00
C ILE A 10 8.87 -0.76 0.39
N ILE A 11 9.44 -1.97 0.46
CA ILE A 11 9.75 -2.63 1.73
C ILE A 11 10.93 -1.92 2.40
N LYS A 12 11.97 -1.58 1.63
CA LYS A 12 13.10 -0.79 2.15
C LYS A 12 12.68 0.58 2.65
N ALA A 13 11.78 1.25 1.93
CA ALA A 13 11.25 2.55 2.34
C ALA A 13 10.42 2.45 3.63
N ALA A 14 9.61 1.39 3.79
CA ALA A 14 8.86 1.14 5.01
C ALA A 14 9.76 0.80 6.21
N GLU A 15 10.81 0.00 6.00
CA GLU A 15 11.83 -0.30 7.01
C GLU A 15 12.56 0.97 7.47
N HIS A 16 13.06 1.76 6.52
CA HIS A 16 13.75 3.01 6.80
C HIS A 16 12.86 3.97 7.61
N MET A 17 11.59 4.12 7.22
CA MET A 17 10.63 4.90 8.01
C MET A 17 10.47 4.38 9.44
N ALA A 18 10.31 3.08 9.62
CA ALA A 18 10.10 2.50 10.95
C ALA A 18 11.30 2.79 11.87
N VAL A 19 12.52 2.68 11.34
CA VAL A 19 13.75 3.03 12.05
C VAL A 19 13.81 4.53 12.41
N GLU A 20 13.49 5.41 11.46
CA GLU A 20 13.49 6.86 11.71
C GLU A 20 12.45 7.28 12.74
N ILE A 21 11.29 6.61 12.76
CA ILE A 21 10.28 6.80 13.80
C ILE A 21 10.81 6.33 15.15
N GLU A 22 11.46 5.17 15.25
CA GLU A 22 12.05 4.70 16.50
C GLU A 22 13.09 5.68 17.05
N ASN A 23 13.97 6.19 16.17
CA ASN A 23 14.99 7.19 16.50
C ASN A 23 14.36 8.50 17.01
N ALA A 24 13.24 8.92 16.42
CA ALA A 24 12.51 10.09 16.88
C ALA A 24 11.86 9.86 18.25
N VAL A 25 11.11 8.76 18.41
CA VAL A 25 10.35 8.48 19.63
C VAL A 25 11.25 8.18 20.82
N HIS A 26 12.46 7.65 20.62
CA HIS A 26 13.46 7.50 21.68
C HIS A 26 13.74 8.82 22.40
N ARG A 27 13.67 9.96 21.70
CA ARG A 27 13.92 11.31 22.25
C ARG A 27 12.68 11.97 22.84
N PHE A 28 11.50 11.39 22.73
CA PHE A 28 10.27 11.99 23.25
C PHE A 28 10.31 12.11 24.77
N ALA A 29 9.74 13.18 25.32
CA ALA A 29 9.46 13.26 26.75
C ALA A 29 8.57 12.09 27.19
N ARG A 30 8.72 11.66 28.45
CA ARG A 30 8.01 10.51 29.02
C ARG A 30 6.49 10.55 28.76
N TYR A 31 5.90 11.73 28.92
CA TYR A 31 4.46 11.96 28.71
C TYR A 31 3.99 11.57 27.31
N HIS A 32 4.71 11.98 26.25
CA HIS A 32 4.33 11.64 24.87
C HIS A 32 4.78 10.24 24.45
N ARG A 33 5.87 9.72 25.05
CA ARG A 33 6.48 8.45 24.66
C ARG A 33 5.58 7.24 24.83
N TYR A 34 4.79 7.20 25.91
CA TYR A 34 3.94 6.06 26.22
C TYR A 34 2.56 6.09 25.56
N GLN A 35 2.12 7.26 25.09
CA GLN A 35 0.89 7.40 24.32
C GLN A 35 1.22 7.43 22.82
N ILE A 36 1.39 8.63 22.26
CA ILE A 36 1.65 8.87 20.84
C ILE A 36 2.90 8.13 20.35
N GLY A 37 3.95 8.06 21.18
CA GLY A 37 5.16 7.35 20.85
C GLY A 37 4.94 5.85 20.67
N SER A 38 4.13 5.22 21.51
CA SER A 38 3.78 3.80 21.37
C SER A 38 2.97 3.55 20.10
N ASP A 39 1.99 4.40 19.83
CA ASP A 39 1.13 4.30 18.64
C ASP A 39 1.92 4.47 17.34
N LEU A 40 2.86 5.43 17.30
CA LEU A 40 3.75 5.65 16.15
C LEU A 40 4.61 4.42 15.84
N ARG A 41 5.20 3.79 16.86
CA ARG A 41 6.00 2.57 16.70
C ARG A 41 5.16 1.40 16.22
N ALA A 42 4.04 1.15 16.88
CA ALA A 42 3.15 0.06 16.52
C ALA A 42 2.65 0.22 15.07
N ARG A 43 2.27 1.45 14.68
CA ARG A 43 1.79 1.71 13.32
C ARG A 43 2.91 1.61 12.28
N SER A 44 4.12 2.09 12.56
CA SER A 44 5.24 2.00 11.62
C SER A 44 5.68 0.55 11.39
N GLN A 45 5.70 -0.26 12.46
CA GLN A 45 5.93 -1.71 12.38
C GLN A 45 4.85 -2.40 11.54
N LEU A 46 3.57 -2.05 11.74
CA LEU A 46 2.48 -2.60 10.94
C LEU A 46 2.59 -2.23 9.46
N VAL A 47 2.98 -0.98 9.14
CA VAL A 47 3.24 -0.56 7.75
C VAL A 47 4.34 -1.40 7.11
N PHE A 48 5.44 -1.66 7.83
CA PHE A 48 6.52 -2.51 7.34
C PHE A 48 6.07 -3.96 7.10
N ILE A 49 5.36 -4.55 8.06
CA ILE A 49 4.81 -5.90 7.95
C ILE A 49 3.84 -5.99 6.75
N ASN A 50 2.93 -5.03 6.61
CA ASN A 50 1.94 -5.04 5.53
C ASN A 50 2.55 -4.75 4.15
N ALA A 51 3.65 -4.01 4.07
CA ALA A 51 4.42 -3.88 2.83
C ALA A 51 5.02 -5.23 2.39
N ASN A 52 5.51 -6.03 3.34
CA ASN A 52 6.00 -7.38 3.07
C ASN A 52 4.85 -8.33 2.68
N ASN A 53 3.72 -8.29 3.39
CA ASN A 53 2.54 -9.09 3.06
C ASN A 53 2.02 -8.77 1.66
N ALA A 54 1.92 -7.50 1.30
CA ALA A 54 1.52 -7.06 -0.05
C ALA A 54 2.44 -7.60 -1.15
N TRP A 55 3.73 -7.79 -0.85
CA TRP A 55 4.68 -8.34 -1.81
C TRP A 55 4.63 -9.87 -1.92
N ARG A 56 4.42 -10.56 -0.79
CA ARG A 56 4.43 -12.03 -0.71
C ARG A 56 3.11 -12.65 -1.16
N GLU A 57 2.00 -12.10 -0.70
CA GLU A 57 0.66 -12.67 -0.90
C GLU A 57 0.08 -12.25 -2.25
N ARG A 58 0.54 -12.89 -3.34
CA ARG A 58 0.16 -12.52 -4.72
C ARG A 58 -1.33 -12.64 -4.99
N ALA A 59 -1.98 -13.67 -4.44
CA ALA A 59 -3.42 -13.90 -4.61
C ALA A 59 -4.28 -12.79 -3.96
N GLU A 60 -3.84 -12.26 -2.81
CA GLU A 60 -4.54 -11.21 -2.07
C GLU A 60 -3.84 -9.85 -2.19
N GLN A 61 -2.97 -9.67 -3.18
CA GLN A 61 -2.09 -8.52 -3.26
C GLN A 61 -2.87 -7.19 -3.30
N ALA A 62 -3.98 -7.14 -4.03
CA ALA A 62 -4.84 -5.96 -4.08
C ALA A 62 -5.42 -5.60 -2.71
N ARG A 63 -5.78 -6.60 -1.89
CA ARG A 63 -6.29 -6.42 -0.52
C ARG A 63 -5.19 -5.86 0.38
N TRP A 64 -4.01 -6.48 0.36
CA TRP A 64 -2.88 -6.04 1.19
C TRP A 64 -2.36 -4.65 0.80
N VAL A 65 -2.32 -4.32 -0.48
CA VAL A 65 -1.95 -2.97 -0.93
C VAL A 65 -3.00 -1.94 -0.46
N ALA A 66 -4.29 -2.29 -0.44
CA ALA A 66 -5.31 -1.40 0.11
C ALA A 66 -5.15 -1.18 1.63
N VAL A 67 -4.82 -2.24 2.38
CA VAL A 67 -4.50 -2.16 3.81
C VAL A 67 -3.27 -1.28 4.04
N LEU A 68 -2.20 -1.49 3.27
CA LEU A 68 -0.96 -0.71 3.34
C LEU A 68 -1.22 0.79 3.14
N VAL A 69 -1.99 1.16 2.11
CA VAL A 69 -2.37 2.56 1.86
C VAL A 69 -3.09 3.16 3.08
N ARG A 70 -4.08 2.43 3.64
CA ARG A 70 -4.81 2.88 4.83
C ARG A 70 -3.88 3.07 6.03
N ASP A 71 -2.96 2.14 6.26
CA ASP A 71 -2.04 2.21 7.40
C ASP A 71 -1.03 3.34 7.27
N ILE A 72 -0.57 3.64 6.04
CA ILE A 72 0.28 4.82 5.77
C ILE A 72 -0.49 6.12 6.06
N ASP A 73 -1.75 6.21 5.64
CA ASP A 73 -2.58 7.38 5.90
C ASP A 73 -2.88 7.56 7.41
N ALA A 74 -3.08 6.46 8.14
CA ALA A 74 -3.20 6.49 9.59
C ALA A 74 -1.89 6.92 10.27
N LEU A 75 -0.73 6.47 9.76
CA LEU A 75 0.57 6.89 10.26
C LEU A 75 0.79 8.39 10.08
N LYS A 76 0.45 8.95 8.92
CA LYS A 76 0.51 10.41 8.67
C LYS A 76 -0.32 11.19 9.68
N GLN A 77 -1.52 10.72 10.02
CA GLN A 77 -2.37 11.35 11.03
C GLN A 77 -1.70 11.36 12.41
N LEU A 78 -1.08 10.24 12.81
CA LEU A 78 -0.32 10.18 14.07
C LEU A 78 0.88 11.14 14.08
N LEU A 79 1.61 11.25 12.97
CA LEU A 79 2.69 12.24 12.83
C LEU A 79 2.17 13.66 13.00
N GLN A 80 1.00 13.99 12.42
CA GLN A 80 0.38 15.32 12.59
C GLN A 80 -0.01 15.59 14.06
N ILE A 81 -0.54 14.59 14.76
CA ILE A 81 -0.85 14.72 16.20
C ILE A 81 0.44 14.96 16.99
N GLY A 82 1.49 14.16 16.76
CA GLY A 82 2.80 14.32 17.38
C GLY A 82 3.37 15.73 17.20
N LYS A 83 3.18 16.33 16.02
CA LYS A 83 3.59 17.71 15.72
C LYS A 83 2.78 18.72 16.51
N ARG A 84 1.45 18.56 16.58
CA ARG A 84 0.56 19.49 17.30
C ARG A 84 0.82 19.51 18.80
N VAL A 85 1.23 18.39 19.39
CA VAL A 85 1.57 18.32 20.82
C VAL A 85 3.04 18.65 21.14
N GLY A 86 3.84 18.99 20.12
CA GLY A 86 5.26 19.32 20.31
C GLY A 86 6.14 18.12 20.70
N ALA A 87 5.78 16.90 20.29
CA ALA A 87 6.51 15.69 20.68
C ALA A 87 7.89 15.55 20.00
N PHE A 88 8.02 16.08 18.78
CA PHE A 88 9.27 15.99 18.01
C PHE A 88 10.32 16.99 18.51
N ALA A 89 11.60 16.60 18.40
CA ALA A 89 12.72 17.43 18.83
C ALA A 89 12.83 18.76 18.07
N SER A 90 12.34 18.80 16.83
CA SER A 90 12.26 20.02 16.02
C SER A 90 11.23 19.84 14.90
N PHE A 91 10.82 20.97 14.29
CA PHE A 91 10.01 20.94 13.08
C PHE A 91 10.68 20.15 11.95
N ARG A 92 12.01 20.25 11.80
CA ARG A 92 12.79 19.50 10.80
C ARG A 92 12.67 17.99 10.97
N GLN A 93 12.66 17.49 12.21
CA GLN A 93 12.47 16.05 12.47
C GLN A 93 11.08 15.59 12.02
N PHE A 94 10.05 16.36 12.33
CA PHE A 94 8.69 16.10 11.84
C PHE A 94 8.62 16.14 10.30
N GLU A 95 9.21 17.18 9.69
CA GLU A 95 9.21 17.38 8.23
C GLU A 95 9.88 16.21 7.49
N MET A 96 10.99 15.69 8.02
CA MET A 96 11.64 14.51 7.48
C MET A 96 10.71 13.29 7.52
N LEU A 97 10.08 13.01 8.68
CA LEU A 97 9.21 11.84 8.85
C LEU A 97 7.95 11.92 7.99
N ILE A 98 7.33 13.10 7.88
CA ILE A 98 6.12 13.25 7.05
C ILE A 98 6.44 13.11 5.57
N ARG A 99 7.60 13.59 5.10
CA ARG A 99 8.07 13.40 3.71
C ARG A 99 8.30 11.93 3.38
N LEU A 100 8.98 11.19 4.27
CA LEU A 100 9.12 9.74 4.11
C LEU A 100 7.73 9.08 3.97
N ALA A 101 6.76 9.48 4.78
CA ALA A 101 5.39 8.94 4.74
C ALA A 101 4.63 9.31 3.47
N GLU A 102 4.84 10.51 2.94
CA GLU A 102 4.30 10.93 1.65
C GLU A 102 4.90 10.13 0.49
N GLU A 103 6.21 9.97 0.46
CA GLU A 103 6.93 9.17 -0.55
C GLU A 103 6.48 7.71 -0.53
N LEU A 104 6.38 7.10 0.65
CA LEU A 104 5.87 5.74 0.80
C LEU A 104 4.41 5.64 0.35
N GLY A 105 3.59 6.64 0.66
CA GLY A 105 2.21 6.74 0.20
C GLY A 105 2.08 6.85 -1.32
N MET A 106 2.97 7.60 -1.99
CA MET A 106 3.02 7.69 -3.45
C MET A 106 3.38 6.33 -4.08
N GLN A 107 4.34 5.62 -3.51
CA GLN A 107 4.70 4.27 -3.97
C GLN A 107 3.54 3.28 -3.81
N ALA A 108 2.90 3.25 -2.63
CA ALA A 108 1.76 2.37 -2.36
C ALA A 108 0.53 2.72 -3.22
N GLY A 109 0.24 4.01 -3.39
CA GLY A 109 -0.86 4.48 -4.24
C GLY A 109 -0.64 4.18 -5.72
N GLY A 110 0.58 4.37 -6.23
CA GLY A 110 0.95 3.99 -7.59
C GLY A 110 0.87 2.48 -7.82
N TRP A 111 1.23 1.67 -6.82
CA TRP A 111 1.03 0.22 -6.88
C TRP A 111 -0.46 -0.14 -6.92
N ARG A 112 -1.28 0.48 -6.07
CA ARG A 112 -2.75 0.27 -6.05
C ARG A 112 -3.41 0.59 -7.39
N ARG A 113 -3.02 1.70 -8.04
CA ARG A 113 -3.54 2.07 -9.37
C ARG A 113 -3.23 1.02 -10.42
N ARG A 114 -1.96 0.58 -10.51
CA ARG A 114 -1.54 -0.47 -11.44
C ARG A 114 -2.32 -1.78 -11.27
N LEU A 115 -2.55 -2.21 -10.03
CA LEU A 115 -3.33 -3.42 -9.77
C LEU A 115 -4.80 -3.29 -10.22
N ARG A 116 -5.39 -2.11 -10.05
CA ARG A 116 -6.76 -1.83 -10.53
C ARG A 116 -6.84 -1.82 -12.05
N GLU A 117 -5.88 -1.18 -12.72
CA GLU A 117 -5.81 -1.14 -14.19
C GLU A 117 -5.70 -2.54 -14.79
N VAL A 118 -4.81 -3.39 -14.26
CA VAL A 118 -4.68 -4.80 -14.70
C VAL A 118 -5.99 -5.56 -14.51
N SER A 119 -6.66 -5.39 -13.37
CA SER A 119 -7.94 -6.04 -13.10
C SER A 119 -9.04 -5.57 -14.05
N HIS A 120 -9.13 -4.26 -14.33
CA HIS A 120 -10.10 -3.71 -15.27
C HIS A 120 -9.85 -4.18 -16.71
N ALA A 121 -8.59 -4.23 -17.16
CA ALA A 121 -8.23 -4.74 -18.48
C ALA A 121 -8.59 -6.22 -18.64
N GLN A 122 -8.34 -7.05 -17.63
CA GLN A 122 -8.72 -8.48 -17.63
C GLN A 122 -10.24 -8.67 -17.72
N ASN A 123 -11.00 -7.88 -16.96
CA ASN A 123 -12.47 -7.94 -16.98
C ASN A 123 -13.03 -7.51 -18.35
N ALA A 124 -12.53 -6.41 -18.93
CA ALA A 124 -12.96 -5.94 -20.25
C ALA A 124 -12.66 -6.96 -21.37
N GLN A 125 -11.53 -7.67 -21.28
CA GLN A 125 -11.18 -8.71 -22.24
C GLN A 125 -12.06 -9.96 -22.08
N ALA A 126 -12.39 -10.37 -20.85
CA ALA A 126 -13.32 -11.46 -20.59
C ALA A 126 -14.73 -11.16 -21.11
N ASP A 127 -15.23 -9.95 -20.89
CA ASP A 127 -16.53 -9.50 -21.43
C ASP A 127 -16.55 -9.49 -22.96
N GLY A 128 -15.47 -9.05 -23.61
CA GLY A 128 -15.33 -9.08 -25.06
C GLY A 128 -15.33 -10.50 -25.65
N VAL A 129 -14.69 -11.46 -24.98
CA VAL A 129 -14.71 -12.88 -25.39
C VAL A 129 -16.09 -13.49 -25.20
N ALA A 130 -16.76 -13.23 -24.06
CA ALA A 130 -18.12 -13.69 -23.81
C ALA A 130 -19.12 -13.13 -24.83
N GLN A 131 -18.99 -11.86 -25.21
CA GLN A 131 -19.82 -11.23 -26.25
C GLN A 131 -19.55 -11.80 -27.66
N ARG A 132 -18.29 -12.14 -28.00
CA ARG A 132 -17.97 -12.80 -29.28
C ARG A 132 -18.56 -14.22 -29.36
N GLY A 133 -18.51 -14.99 -28.26
CA GLY A 133 -19.12 -16.32 -28.19
C GLY A 133 -20.64 -16.28 -28.40
N LYS A 134 -21.34 -15.29 -27.81
CA LYS A 134 -22.78 -15.09 -28.01
C LYS A 134 -23.16 -14.71 -29.45
N LYS A 135 -22.32 -13.95 -30.16
CA LYS A 135 -22.56 -13.57 -31.57
C LYS A 135 -22.31 -14.72 -32.55
N LEU A 136 -21.43 -15.68 -32.23
CA LEU A 136 -21.23 -16.87 -33.06
C LEU A 136 -22.32 -17.94 -32.85
N SER A 137 -22.95 -18.00 -31.67
CA SER A 137 -23.94 -19.03 -31.35
C SER A 137 -25.31 -18.84 -32.03
N THR A 138 -25.55 -17.73 -32.72
CA THR A 138 -26.84 -17.41 -33.38
C THR A 138 -26.89 -17.75 -34.88
N ARG A 139 -25.90 -18.44 -35.45
CA ARG A 139 -25.87 -18.77 -36.90
C ARG A 139 -26.10 -20.25 -37.26
N THR A 140 -26.63 -21.08 -36.38
CA THR A 140 -26.86 -22.51 -36.70
C THR A 140 -28.29 -23.00 -36.42
N ALA A 141 -29.28 -22.13 -36.66
CA ALA A 141 -30.67 -22.55 -36.75
C ALA A 141 -31.40 -21.80 -37.87
N LEU A 142 -30.96 -22.02 -39.12
CA LEU A 142 -31.92 -22.03 -40.23
C LEU A 142 -32.01 -23.48 -40.70
N ALA A 143 -32.93 -24.19 -40.05
CA ALA A 143 -33.43 -25.47 -40.48
C ALA A 143 -34.12 -25.34 -41.84
N GLY A 144 -34.23 -26.48 -42.52
CA GLY A 144 -34.65 -26.61 -43.91
C GLY A 144 -35.93 -25.87 -44.25
N ALA A 145 -35.87 -25.17 -45.38
CA ALA A 145 -37.01 -24.82 -46.20
C ALA A 145 -36.49 -24.66 -47.63
N ASN A 146 -36.54 -25.75 -48.39
CA ASN A 146 -37.10 -25.76 -49.74
C ASN A 146 -37.01 -27.19 -50.30
N SER A 147 -38.18 -27.82 -50.26
CA SER A 147 -38.67 -28.83 -51.20
C SER A 147 -38.64 -28.34 -52.65
#